data_AF-A0A955NZ16-F1
#
_entry.id   AF-A0A955NZ16-F1
#
_cell.length_a   1.000
_cell.length_b   1.000
_cell.length_c   1.000
_cell.angle_alpha   90.00
_cell.angle_beta   90.00
_cell.angle_gamma   90.00
#
_symmetry.space_group_name_H-M   'P 1'
#
loop_
_entity.id
_entity.type
_entity.pdbx_description
1 polymer ?
#
loop_
_entity_poly.entity_id
_entity_poly.type
_entity_poly.pdbx_seq_one_letter_code
_entity_poly.pdbx_strand_id
1 'polypeptide(L)'
;MKRHYLAASIFLVLGTSLPIDSAHAATLYVKQGSSGSGTSWNDAFGNPNDALAAAIAGDEIWVASGTYTPGSQRTDSFYLKDEVEIYGGFAGAETSRDQRDPEVNETILSGELGDPSSVVDNTNNIVWVLSNVEAHLDGFTITRGNARTGETYGGGIL
;
A
#
# COMPACT_ATOMS: atom_id res chain seq x y z
N MET A 1 57.34 -50.83 23.75
CA MET A 1 56.86 -50.14 22.52
C MET A 1 55.59 -49.37 22.86
N LYS A 2 55.66 -48.05 23.05
CA LYS A 2 54.48 -47.19 23.29
C LYS A 2 54.30 -46.29 22.07
N ARG A 3 53.23 -46.50 21.30
CA ARG A 3 52.86 -45.65 20.16
C ARG A 3 51.95 -44.53 20.67
N HIS A 4 52.36 -43.28 20.49
CA HIS A 4 51.56 -42.09 20.77
C HIS A 4 50.74 -41.77 19.50
N TYR A 5 49.43 -41.57 19.63
CA TYR A 5 48.56 -41.11 18.55
C TYR A 5 48.31 -39.61 18.70
N LEU A 6 48.54 -38.83 17.65
CA LEU A 6 48.11 -37.43 17.54
C LEU A 6 46.60 -37.40 17.28
N ALA A 7 45.85 -36.58 18.04
CA ALA A 7 44.46 -36.27 17.75
C ALA A 7 44.39 -35.13 16.71
N ALA A 8 43.84 -35.41 15.53
CA ALA A 8 43.47 -34.39 14.56
C ALA A 8 42.07 -33.87 14.90
N SER A 9 41.95 -32.59 15.27
CA SER A 9 40.66 -31.94 15.50
C SER A 9 40.07 -31.51 14.16
N ILE A 10 38.95 -32.13 13.78
CA ILE A 10 38.15 -31.74 12.62
C ILE A 10 37.19 -30.64 13.09
N PHE A 11 37.35 -29.42 12.56
CA PHE A 11 36.35 -28.36 12.69
C PHE A 11 35.21 -28.65 11.71
N LEU A 12 34.06 -29.03 12.23
CA LEU A 12 32.80 -29.10 11.50
C LEU A 12 32.25 -27.68 11.37
N VAL A 13 32.35 -27.08 10.19
CA VAL A 13 31.62 -25.85 9.87
C VAL A 13 30.16 -26.25 9.62
N LEU A 14 29.29 -26.01 10.61
CA LEU A 14 27.84 -26.01 10.39
C LEU A 14 27.50 -24.83 9.48
N GLY A 15 27.29 -25.11 8.20
CA GLY A 15 26.78 -24.12 7.26
C GLY A 15 25.37 -23.74 7.67
N THR A 16 25.20 -22.58 8.30
CA THR A 16 23.88 -21.98 8.42
C THR A 16 23.51 -21.46 7.04
N SER A 17 22.62 -22.17 6.35
CA SER A 17 21.92 -21.58 5.22
C SER A 17 21.12 -20.40 5.76
N LEU A 18 21.52 -19.18 5.42
CA LEU A 18 20.59 -18.06 5.52
C LEU A 18 19.42 -18.39 4.59
N PRO A 19 18.16 -18.30 5.06
CA PRO A 19 17.06 -18.30 4.11
C PRO A 19 17.33 -17.13 3.17
N ILE A 20 17.48 -17.45 1.88
CA ILE A 20 17.41 -16.44 0.83
C ILE A 20 15.94 -16.11 0.80
N ASP A 21 15.54 -15.04 1.47
CA ASP A 21 14.21 -14.47 1.29
C ASP A 21 14.16 -14.09 -0.19
N SER A 22 13.56 -14.95 -1.00
CA SER A 22 13.23 -14.56 -2.36
C SER A 22 12.21 -13.45 -2.17
N ALA A 23 12.59 -12.21 -2.49
CA ALA A 23 11.69 -11.08 -2.50
C ALA A 23 10.62 -11.34 -3.56
N HIS A 24 9.62 -12.14 -3.20
CA HIS A 24 8.36 -12.20 -3.91
C HIS A 24 7.62 -10.93 -3.55
N ALA A 25 7.08 -10.27 -4.57
CA ALA A 25 6.06 -9.23 -4.45
C ALA A 25 5.07 -9.60 -3.34
N ALA A 26 4.97 -8.78 -2.30
CA ALA A 26 4.02 -8.98 -1.22
C ALA A 26 2.66 -8.39 -1.61
N THR A 27 1.59 -8.98 -1.07
CA THR A 27 0.25 -8.39 -1.12
C THR A 27 -0.06 -7.77 0.23
N LEU A 28 -0.27 -6.46 0.24
CA LEU A 28 -0.71 -5.70 1.42
C LEU A 28 -2.21 -5.44 1.34
N TYR A 29 -2.89 -5.62 2.47
CA TYR A 29 -4.35 -5.52 2.55
C TYR A 29 -4.77 -4.26 3.31
N VAL A 30 -5.74 -3.53 2.77
CA VAL A 30 -6.31 -2.32 3.37
C VAL A 30 -7.81 -2.48 3.54
N LYS A 31 -8.31 -2.23 4.75
CA LYS A 31 -9.73 -2.26 5.08
C LYS A 31 -10.06 -1.21 6.11
N GLN A 32 -11.00 -0.32 5.77
CA GLN A 32 -11.46 0.73 6.67
C GLN A 32 -11.92 0.15 8.03
N GLY A 33 -11.48 0.79 9.11
CA GLY A 33 -11.78 0.36 10.49
C GLY A 33 -10.81 -0.67 11.07
N SER A 34 -9.86 -1.17 10.27
CA SER A 34 -8.76 -2.01 10.75
C SER A 34 -7.58 -1.17 11.26
N SER A 35 -6.69 -1.81 12.03
CA SER A 35 -5.46 -1.20 12.56
C SER A 35 -4.31 -2.22 12.59
N GLY A 36 -4.36 -3.21 11.69
CA GLY A 36 -3.41 -4.31 11.61
C GLY A 36 -2.13 -3.94 10.85
N SER A 37 -1.36 -4.97 10.49
CA SER A 37 -0.06 -4.83 9.82
C SER A 37 -0.08 -5.01 8.30
N GLY A 38 -1.27 -5.21 7.72
CA GLY A 38 -1.48 -5.36 6.27
C GLY A 38 -1.21 -6.76 5.72
N THR A 39 -0.98 -7.77 6.55
CA THR A 39 -0.57 -9.11 6.08
C THR A 39 -1.72 -10.01 5.60
N SER A 40 -2.96 -9.64 5.91
CA SER A 40 -4.18 -10.33 5.47
C SER A 40 -5.39 -9.42 5.63
N TRP A 41 -6.56 -9.81 5.09
CA TRP A 41 -7.81 -9.08 5.34
C TRP A 41 -8.20 -8.95 6.82
N ASN A 42 -7.87 -9.96 7.65
CA ASN A 42 -8.15 -9.93 9.09
C ASN A 42 -7.15 -9.07 9.88
N ASP A 43 -5.99 -8.80 9.31
CA ASP A 43 -4.93 -7.98 9.89
C ASP A 43 -4.57 -6.82 8.95
N ALA A 44 -5.58 -6.24 8.29
CA ALA A 44 -5.39 -5.23 7.27
C ALA A 44 -4.96 -3.88 7.87
N PHE A 45 -4.26 -3.07 7.09
CA PHE A 45 -4.10 -1.65 7.38
C PHE A 45 -5.46 -0.94 7.36
N GLY A 46 -5.59 0.14 8.12
CA GLY A 46 -6.80 0.96 8.15
C GLY A 46 -6.93 1.91 6.95
N ASN A 47 -5.81 2.27 6.33
CA ASN A 47 -5.75 3.29 5.28
C ASN A 47 -4.68 2.97 4.22
N PRO A 48 -4.89 3.34 2.93
CA PRO A 48 -3.88 3.16 1.89
C PRO A 48 -2.54 3.85 2.16
N ASN A 49 -2.50 4.95 2.89
CA ASN A 49 -1.23 5.62 3.23
C ASN A 49 -0.34 4.79 4.16
N ASP A 50 -0.91 3.99 5.06
CA ASP A 50 -0.13 3.07 5.89
C ASP A 50 0.47 1.95 5.04
N ALA A 51 -0.31 1.40 4.10
CA ALA A 51 0.16 0.39 3.16
C ALA A 51 1.23 0.94 2.21
N LEU A 52 1.04 2.15 1.67
CA LEU A 52 2.04 2.85 0.85
C LEU A 52 3.34 3.10 1.63
N ALA A 53 3.24 3.46 2.90
CA ALA A 53 4.42 3.63 3.75
C ALA A 53 5.22 2.31 3.91
N ALA A 54 4.51 1.18 4.03
CA ALA A 54 5.11 -0.15 4.21
C ALA A 54 5.59 -0.81 2.90
N ALA A 55 4.92 -0.55 1.77
CA ALA A 55 5.16 -1.21 0.50
C ALA A 55 6.57 -0.94 -0.04
N ILE A 56 7.12 -1.87 -0.81
CA ILE A 56 8.33 -1.71 -1.60
C ILE A 56 8.04 -2.01 -3.08
N ALA A 57 8.99 -1.66 -3.95
CA ALA A 57 8.90 -1.94 -5.38
C ALA A 57 8.58 -3.42 -5.64
N GLY A 58 7.57 -3.66 -6.48
CA GLY A 58 7.01 -4.97 -6.80
C GLY A 58 5.78 -5.36 -5.98
N ASP A 59 5.46 -4.68 -4.87
CA ASP A 59 4.30 -5.03 -4.04
C ASP A 59 2.96 -4.65 -4.68
N GLU A 60 1.93 -5.41 -4.34
CA GLU A 60 0.53 -5.08 -4.61
C GLU A 60 -0.18 -4.63 -3.33
N ILE A 61 -0.98 -3.58 -3.41
CA ILE A 61 -1.86 -3.10 -2.35
C ILE A 61 -3.32 -3.36 -2.76
N TRP A 62 -4.02 -4.20 -2.02
CA TRP A 62 -5.43 -4.51 -2.25
C TRP A 62 -6.31 -3.77 -1.25
N VAL A 63 -7.22 -2.95 -1.76
CA VAL A 63 -8.04 -2.04 -0.96
C VAL A 63 -9.50 -2.47 -1.01
N ALA A 64 -10.04 -2.81 0.16
CA ALA A 64 -11.45 -3.15 0.31
C ALA A 64 -12.34 -1.91 0.07
N SER A 65 -13.59 -2.16 -0.34
CA SER A 65 -14.64 -1.16 -0.52
C SER A 65 -14.71 -0.22 0.69
N GLY A 66 -14.86 1.07 0.44
CA GLY A 66 -14.85 2.07 1.50
C GLY A 66 -14.45 3.44 0.97
N THR A 67 -14.43 4.42 1.87
CA THR A 67 -13.99 5.78 1.56
C THR A 67 -12.77 6.11 2.41
N TYR A 68 -11.67 6.41 1.73
CA TYR A 68 -10.38 6.68 2.35
C TYR A 68 -9.96 8.11 2.05
N THR A 69 -9.62 8.85 3.11
CA THR A 69 -9.00 10.17 2.99
C THR A 69 -7.48 10.03 3.18
N PRO A 70 -6.67 10.88 2.54
CA PRO A 70 -5.21 10.79 2.68
C PRO A 70 -4.72 11.28 4.04
N GLY A 71 -5.57 11.98 4.80
CA GLY A 71 -5.23 12.48 6.12
C GLY A 71 -6.24 13.47 6.64
N SER A 72 -5.76 14.51 7.31
CA SER A 72 -6.57 15.54 7.99
C SER A 72 -6.22 16.96 7.56
N GLN A 73 -5.17 17.13 6.74
CA GLN A 73 -4.71 18.41 6.23
C GLN A 73 -4.97 18.50 4.74
N ARG A 74 -5.21 19.72 4.27
CA ARG A 74 -5.43 19.97 2.84
C ARG A 74 -4.26 19.58 1.94
N THR A 75 -3.06 19.49 2.51
CA THR A 75 -1.83 19.12 1.80
C THR A 75 -1.56 17.62 1.82
N ASP A 76 -2.37 16.83 2.51
CA ASP A 76 -2.21 15.38 2.54
C ASP A 76 -2.68 14.77 1.21
N SER A 77 -1.90 13.82 0.70
CA SER A 77 -2.17 13.09 -0.54
C SER A 77 -1.83 11.60 -0.36
N PHE A 78 -2.39 10.75 -1.23
CA PHE A 78 -1.90 9.41 -1.45
C PHE A 78 -0.70 9.49 -2.40
N TYR A 79 0.51 9.32 -1.87
CA TYR A 79 1.74 9.38 -2.64
C TYR A 79 2.03 8.02 -3.27
N LEU A 80 1.87 7.92 -4.59
CA LEU A 80 2.17 6.68 -5.29
C LEU A 80 3.67 6.40 -5.26
N LYS A 81 4.03 5.12 -5.16
CA LYS A 81 5.41 4.64 -5.10
C LYS A 81 5.77 3.89 -6.37
N ASP A 82 7.03 4.00 -6.73
CA ASP A 82 7.58 3.35 -7.92
C ASP A 82 7.44 1.83 -7.83
N GLU A 83 6.98 1.23 -8.92
CA GLU A 83 6.70 -0.20 -9.08
C GLU A 83 5.74 -0.77 -8.02
N VAL A 84 4.89 0.06 -7.40
CA VAL A 84 3.82 -0.39 -6.49
C VAL A 84 2.49 -0.34 -7.23
N GLU A 85 1.78 -1.46 -7.23
CA GLU A 85 0.46 -1.57 -7.83
C GLU A 85 -0.63 -1.50 -6.77
N ILE A 86 -1.69 -0.74 -7.03
CA ILE A 86 -2.76 -0.48 -6.08
C ILE A 86 -4.10 -0.76 -6.74
N TYR A 87 -4.88 -1.63 -6.12
CA TYR A 87 -6.13 -2.15 -6.65
C TYR A 87 -7.28 -1.92 -5.67
N GLY A 88 -8.33 -1.25 -6.12
CA GLY A 88 -9.64 -1.16 -5.48
C GLY A 88 -10.61 -2.20 -6.03
N GLY A 89 -11.76 -2.33 -5.38
CA GLY A 89 -12.82 -3.26 -5.79
C GLY A 89 -12.95 -4.54 -4.97
N PHE A 90 -12.31 -4.64 -3.81
CA PHE A 90 -12.36 -5.85 -2.98
C PHE A 90 -13.49 -5.76 -1.92
N ALA A 91 -14.17 -6.86 -1.62
CA ALA A 91 -15.07 -6.99 -0.48
C ALA A 91 -14.30 -7.22 0.84
N GLY A 92 -13.03 -7.62 0.76
CA GLY A 92 -12.16 -7.85 1.92
C GLY A 92 -12.16 -9.30 2.40
N ALA A 93 -12.31 -10.25 1.47
CA ALA A 93 -12.26 -11.68 1.72
C ALA A 93 -11.58 -12.47 0.58
N GLU A 94 -11.17 -11.79 -0.49
CA GLU A 94 -10.62 -12.36 -1.70
C GLU A 94 -9.24 -12.97 -1.48
N THR A 95 -8.95 -14.02 -2.23
CA THR A 95 -7.66 -14.72 -2.23
C THR A 95 -6.86 -14.48 -3.51
N SER A 96 -7.43 -13.79 -4.49
CA SER A 96 -6.79 -13.46 -5.78
C SER A 96 -7.31 -12.13 -6.32
N ARG A 97 -6.45 -11.36 -7.01
CA ARG A 97 -6.80 -10.05 -7.59
C ARG A 97 -8.02 -10.10 -8.50
N ASP A 98 -8.16 -11.16 -9.28
CA ASP A 98 -9.26 -11.32 -10.27
C ASP A 98 -10.64 -11.56 -9.64
N GLN A 99 -10.73 -11.72 -8.32
CA GLN A 99 -12.01 -11.82 -7.60
C GLN A 99 -12.61 -10.45 -7.28
N ARG A 100 -11.85 -9.36 -7.49
CA ARG A 100 -12.34 -8.00 -7.30
C ARG A 100 -13.53 -7.72 -8.21
N ASP A 101 -14.43 -6.88 -7.71
CA ASP A 101 -15.58 -6.36 -8.45
C ASP A 101 -15.70 -4.86 -8.16
N PRO A 102 -15.03 -4.00 -8.95
CA PRO A 102 -15.03 -2.56 -8.71
C PRO A 102 -16.39 -1.89 -8.91
N GLU A 103 -17.32 -2.54 -9.62
CA GLU A 103 -18.68 -2.03 -9.82
C GLU A 103 -19.54 -2.24 -8.57
N VAL A 104 -19.33 -3.35 -7.86
CA VAL A 104 -20.07 -3.68 -6.63
C VAL A 104 -19.37 -3.16 -5.37
N ASN A 105 -18.06 -3.30 -5.30
CA ASN A 105 -17.24 -3.01 -4.12
C ASN A 105 -16.51 -1.68 -4.29
N GLU A 106 -17.27 -0.57 -4.39
CA GLU A 106 -16.68 0.73 -4.70
C GLU A 106 -15.61 1.14 -3.67
N THR A 107 -14.43 1.49 -4.19
CA THR A 107 -13.32 2.03 -3.40
C THR A 107 -13.11 3.50 -3.76
N ILE A 108 -13.31 4.38 -2.79
CA ILE A 108 -13.29 5.83 -3.00
C ILE A 108 -12.06 6.43 -2.32
N LEU A 109 -11.23 7.13 -3.10
CA LEU A 109 -10.22 8.05 -2.58
C LEU A 109 -10.83 9.45 -2.54
N SER A 110 -11.09 9.94 -1.32
CA SER A 110 -11.82 11.19 -1.09
C SER A 110 -10.91 12.27 -0.55
N GLY A 111 -11.03 13.48 -1.11
CA GLY A 111 -10.42 14.69 -0.56
C GLY A 111 -11.26 15.40 0.49
N GLU A 112 -12.43 14.88 0.87
CA GLU A 112 -13.27 15.46 1.92
C GLU A 112 -12.59 15.37 3.29
N LEU A 113 -12.52 16.48 4.05
CA LEU A 113 -11.90 16.53 5.38
C LEU A 113 -12.83 17.00 6.52
N GLY A 114 -14.02 17.52 6.23
CA GLY A 114 -14.87 18.16 7.22
C GLY A 114 -16.33 18.30 6.77
N ASP A 115 -16.67 19.43 6.16
CA ASP A 115 -18.05 19.72 5.74
C ASP A 115 -18.34 19.20 4.32
N PRO A 116 -19.15 18.13 4.16
CA PRO A 116 -19.43 17.56 2.85
C PRO A 116 -20.21 18.51 1.92
N SER A 117 -20.83 19.58 2.45
CA SER A 117 -21.51 20.61 1.66
C SER A 117 -20.58 21.71 1.14
N SER A 118 -19.35 21.75 1.65
CA SER A 118 -18.28 22.65 1.24
C SER A 118 -17.18 21.87 0.51
N VAL A 119 -16.38 22.59 -0.28
CA VAL A 119 -15.12 22.07 -0.84
C VAL A 119 -13.91 22.83 -0.32
N VAL A 120 -14.12 23.88 0.48
CA VAL A 120 -13.07 24.82 0.90
C VAL A 120 -11.99 24.14 1.76
N ASP A 121 -12.41 23.17 2.55
CA ASP A 121 -11.62 22.36 3.45
C ASP A 121 -11.08 21.08 2.81
N ASN A 122 -11.53 20.71 1.62
CA ASN A 122 -11.04 19.52 0.94
C ASN A 122 -9.53 19.59 0.63
N THR A 123 -8.91 18.41 0.52
CA THR A 123 -7.52 18.25 0.08
C THR A 123 -7.29 18.88 -1.29
N ASN A 124 -6.08 19.37 -1.52
CA ASN A 124 -5.73 20.02 -2.77
C ASN A 124 -5.72 18.99 -3.90
N ASN A 125 -4.92 17.93 -3.74
CA ASN A 125 -4.76 16.84 -4.69
C ASN A 125 -4.86 15.53 -3.90
N ILE A 126 -5.72 14.63 -4.36
CA ILE A 126 -6.01 13.39 -3.64
C ILE A 126 -4.87 12.40 -3.85
N VAL A 127 -4.41 12.27 -5.09
CA VAL A 127 -3.31 11.38 -5.48
C VAL A 127 -2.16 12.23 -5.99
N TRP A 128 -0.94 11.89 -5.58
CA TRP A 128 0.28 12.54 -6.05
C TRP A 128 1.23 11.49 -6.62
N VAL A 129 1.69 11.71 -7.86
CA VAL A 129 2.71 10.89 -8.51
C VAL A 129 4.01 11.70 -8.63
N LEU A 130 5.09 11.22 -7.99
CA LEU A 130 6.39 11.87 -8.14
C LEU A 130 6.99 11.61 -9.53
N SER A 131 7.91 12.47 -9.96
CA SER A 131 8.61 12.28 -11.23
C SER A 131 9.34 10.92 -11.28
N ASN A 132 9.26 10.23 -12.42
CA ASN A 132 9.85 8.91 -12.66
C ASN A 132 9.29 7.79 -11.77
N VAL A 133 8.02 7.88 -11.38
CA VAL A 133 7.28 6.78 -10.74
C VAL A 133 6.43 6.07 -11.78
N GLU A 134 6.62 4.76 -11.93
CA GLU A 134 5.69 3.87 -12.63
C GLU A 134 4.83 3.16 -11.59
N ALA A 135 3.62 3.68 -11.38
CA ALA A 135 2.67 3.13 -10.42
C ALA A 135 1.34 2.83 -11.11
N HIS A 136 0.67 1.78 -10.64
CA HIS A 136 -0.65 1.40 -11.13
C HIS A 136 -1.71 1.72 -10.08
N LEU A 137 -2.75 2.43 -10.50
CA LEU A 137 -3.92 2.73 -9.68
C LEU A 137 -5.18 2.31 -10.47
N ASP A 138 -5.83 1.24 -10.04
CA ASP A 138 -6.97 0.63 -10.73
C ASP A 138 -8.14 0.38 -9.76
N GLY A 139 -9.37 0.63 -10.21
CA GLY A 139 -10.58 0.29 -9.44
C GLY A 139 -10.97 1.33 -8.38
N PHE A 140 -10.59 2.60 -8.59
CA PHE A 140 -10.89 3.69 -7.64
C PHE A 140 -11.78 4.76 -8.25
N THR A 141 -12.75 5.22 -7.47
CA THR A 141 -13.37 6.53 -7.64
C THR A 141 -12.53 7.58 -6.92
N ILE A 142 -11.97 8.55 -7.64
CA ILE A 142 -11.23 9.67 -7.04
C ILE A 142 -12.14 10.89 -7.04
N THR A 143 -12.41 11.45 -5.85
CA THR A 143 -13.42 12.50 -5.73
C THR A 143 -13.14 13.51 -4.63
N ARG A 144 -13.74 14.69 -4.77
CA ARG A 144 -13.73 15.76 -3.77
C ARG A 144 -12.36 16.40 -3.52
N GLY A 145 -11.50 16.49 -4.52
CA GLY A 145 -10.29 17.32 -4.45
C GLY A 145 -10.60 18.78 -4.79
N ASN A 146 -9.87 19.71 -4.19
CA ASN A 146 -10.00 21.15 -4.39
C ASN A 146 -8.61 21.81 -4.51
N ALA A 147 -8.03 21.69 -5.69
CA ALA A 147 -6.69 22.20 -6.01
C ALA A 147 -6.54 23.67 -5.63
N ARG A 148 -5.30 24.06 -5.32
CA ARG A 148 -5.02 25.45 -4.94
C ARG A 148 -5.23 26.39 -6.13
N THR A 149 -5.79 27.56 -5.84
CA THR A 149 -5.93 28.63 -6.82
C THR A 149 -4.57 29.01 -7.39
N GLY A 150 -4.41 28.93 -8.71
CA GLY A 150 -3.16 29.23 -9.41
C GLY A 150 -2.36 28.01 -9.85
N GLU A 151 -2.78 26.79 -9.48
CA GLU A 151 -2.25 25.56 -10.08
C GLU A 151 -2.95 25.27 -11.41
N THR A 152 -2.19 24.75 -12.37
CA THR A 152 -2.71 24.36 -13.70
C THR A 152 -3.41 22.99 -13.66
N TYR A 153 -3.35 22.29 -12.52
CA TYR A 153 -3.80 20.91 -12.35
C TYR A 153 -5.13 20.84 -11.58
N GLY A 154 -5.90 19.78 -11.83
CA GLY A 154 -7.14 19.49 -11.08
C GLY A 154 -6.86 18.86 -9.72
N GLY A 155 -7.86 18.82 -8.83
CA GLY A 155 -7.69 18.29 -7.48
C GLY A 155 -7.69 16.75 -7.35
N GLY A 156 -7.79 16.03 -8.46
CA GLY A 156 -7.80 14.57 -8.47
C GLY A 156 -6.40 14.00 -8.32
N ILE A 157 -5.67 13.96 -9.44
CA ILE A 157 -4.32 13.42 -9.56
C ILE A 157 -3.39 14.57 -9.95
N LEU A 158 -2.24 14.67 -9.26
CA LEU A 158 -1.15 15.59 -9.55
C LEU A 158 0.11 14.84 -9.98
#